data_AF-A0A2V8UA32-F1
#
_entry.id   AF-A0A2V8UA32-F1
#
_cell.length_a   1.000
_cell.length_b   1.000
_cell.length_c   1.000
_cell.angle_alpha   90.00
_cell.angle_beta   90.00
_cell.angle_gamma   90.00
#
_symmetry.space_group_name_H-M   'P 1'
#
loop_
_entity.id
_entity.type
_entity.pdbx_description
1 polymer ?
#
loop_
_entity_poly.entity_id
_entity_poly.type
_entity_poly.pdbx_seq_one_letter_code
_entity_poly.pdbx_strand_id
1 'polypeptide(L)'
;LAAAPGSADVALTLERGGGERHVSVRPMQRPERVMLDPADEIQETLEANLKEVASGAGGHPGLVVADLVRGGRGEKARYKNGDIIVGVDKKSIKSFETFDDVIRSSYREIFSNDVSIDRRFGSSYVLKLEVRPEGQDKVTREYVNMFPDFLAPPVY
;
A
#
# COMPACT_ATOMS: atom_id res chain seq x y z
N LEU A 1 31.08 -10.51 12.03
CA LEU A 1 31.04 -9.82 10.72
C LEU A 1 29.67 -9.20 10.58
N ALA A 2 29.54 -7.91 10.88
CA ALA A 2 28.28 -7.21 10.64
C ALA A 2 28.17 -6.93 9.15
N ALA A 3 27.04 -7.26 8.54
CA ALA A 3 26.73 -6.82 7.20
C ALA A 3 26.68 -5.29 7.17
N ALA A 4 27.41 -4.67 6.25
CA ALA A 4 27.49 -3.21 6.12
C ALA A 4 27.00 -2.80 4.72
N PRO A 5 26.37 -1.62 4.56
CA PRO A 5 25.96 -1.10 3.26
C PRO A 5 27.06 -1.24 2.19
N GLY A 6 26.72 -1.83 1.04
CA GLY A 6 27.65 -2.03 -0.07
C GLY A 6 28.63 -3.19 0.10
N SER A 7 28.56 -3.96 1.20
CA SER A 7 29.34 -5.19 1.36
C SER A 7 28.87 -6.30 0.43
N ALA A 8 29.57 -7.44 0.45
CA ALA A 8 29.13 -8.66 -0.20
C ALA A 8 27.70 -9.04 0.24
N ASP A 9 26.99 -9.72 -0.65
CA ASP A 9 25.65 -10.23 -0.38
C ASP A 9 25.65 -11.18 0.83
N VAL A 10 24.56 -11.12 1.58
CA VAL A 10 24.32 -11.96 2.76
C VAL A 10 23.29 -13.02 2.39
N ALA A 11 23.60 -14.29 2.66
CA ALA A 11 22.64 -15.37 2.52
C ALA A 11 21.67 -15.36 3.71
N LEU A 12 20.39 -15.20 3.42
CA LEU A 12 19.29 -15.30 4.38
C LEU A 12 18.59 -16.64 4.19
N THR A 13 18.34 -17.34 5.29
CA THR A 13 17.50 -18.54 5.32
C THR A 13 16.09 -18.15 5.76
N LEU A 14 15.10 -18.50 4.95
CA LEU A 14 13.69 -18.18 5.16
C LEU A 14 12.87 -19.47 5.14
N GLU A 15 11.92 -19.61 6.05
CA GLU A 15 10.89 -20.65 5.96
C GLU A 15 9.63 -20.04 5.33
N ARG A 16 9.19 -20.60 4.21
CA ARG A 16 7.95 -20.14 3.52
C ARG A 16 7.16 -21.34 3.02
N GLY A 17 5.96 -21.52 3.58
CA GLY A 17 5.07 -22.62 3.21
C GLY A 17 5.58 -23.99 3.66
N GLY A 18 6.25 -24.07 4.82
CA GLY A 18 6.83 -25.31 5.37
C GLY A 18 8.10 -25.78 4.67
N GLY A 19 8.66 -24.97 3.77
CA GLY A 19 9.93 -25.25 3.08
C GLY A 19 10.98 -24.16 3.36
N GLU A 20 12.21 -24.59 3.55
CA GLU A 20 13.37 -23.72 3.71
C GLU A 20 13.84 -23.17 2.36
N ARG A 21 14.15 -21.87 2.30
CA ARG A 21 14.63 -21.16 1.13
C ARG A 21 15.83 -20.31 1.49
N HIS A 22 16.83 -20.29 0.62
CA HIS A 22 18.00 -19.44 0.75
C HIS A 22 17.88 -18.27 -0.24
N VAL A 23 18.03 -17.04 0.25
CA VAL A 23 17.93 -15.81 -0.55
C VAL A 23 19.18 -14.98 -0.33
N SER A 24 19.86 -14.62 -1.43
CA SER A 24 21.00 -13.70 -1.41
C SER A 24 20.48 -12.27 -1.40
N VAL A 25 20.86 -11.48 -0.38
CA VAL A 25 20.43 -10.07 -0.25
C VAL A 25 21.64 -9.17 -0.10
N ARG A 26 21.71 -8.11 -0.93
CA ARG A 26 22.74 -7.08 -0.83
C ARG A 26 22.40 -6.09 0.29
N PRO A 27 23.28 -5.88 1.28
CA PRO A 27 23.09 -4.83 2.28
C PRO A 27 23.18 -3.44 1.62
N MET A 28 22.17 -2.61 1.86
CA MET A 28 22.09 -1.25 1.31
C MET A 28 22.06 -0.22 2.44
N GLN A 29 22.48 1.00 2.13
CA GLN A 29 22.31 2.12 3.06
C GLN A 29 20.81 2.30 3.28
N ARG A 30 20.39 2.30 4.55
CA ARG A 30 19.00 2.60 4.89
C ARG A 30 18.68 4.00 4.35
N PRO A 31 17.68 4.14 3.47
CA PRO A 31 17.30 5.45 2.99
C PRO A 31 16.75 6.28 4.15
N GLU A 32 16.90 7.60 4.07
CA GLU A 32 16.33 8.53 5.05
C GLU A 32 14.80 8.45 5.11
N ARG A 33 14.17 7.96 4.02
CA ARG A 33 12.72 7.81 3.84
C ARG A 33 12.42 6.52 3.08
N VAL A 34 11.43 5.75 3.52
CA VAL A 34 10.91 4.59 2.76
C VAL A 34 9.49 4.91 2.34
N MET A 35 9.33 5.38 1.12
CA MET A 35 8.01 5.64 0.54
C MET A 35 7.50 4.36 -0.11
N LEU A 36 6.45 3.78 0.45
CA LEU A 36 5.74 2.66 -0.18
C LEU A 36 5.01 3.14 -1.44
N ASP A 37 4.80 2.21 -2.37
CA ASP A 37 3.83 2.43 -3.43
C ASP A 37 2.43 2.61 -2.82
N PRO A 38 1.56 3.47 -3.37
CA PRO A 38 0.25 3.72 -2.79
C PRO A 38 -0.57 2.45 -2.55
N ALA A 39 -0.50 1.48 -3.47
CA ALA A 39 -1.11 0.16 -3.35
C ALA A 39 -0.59 -0.67 -2.16
N ASP A 40 0.71 -0.61 -1.86
CA ASP A 40 1.29 -1.31 -0.71
C ASP A 40 0.90 -0.62 0.60
N GLU A 41 0.95 0.71 0.60
CA GLU A 41 0.60 1.54 1.75
C GLU A 41 -0.85 1.31 2.23
N ILE A 42 -1.81 1.22 1.30
CA ILE A 42 -3.21 0.96 1.66
C ILE A 42 -3.42 -0.47 2.18
N GLN A 43 -2.70 -1.46 1.66
CA GLN A 43 -2.75 -2.85 2.14
C GLN A 43 -2.23 -2.96 3.57
N GLU A 44 -1.08 -2.33 3.86
CA GLU A 44 -0.52 -2.24 5.20
C GLU A 44 -1.47 -1.49 6.15
N THR A 45 -1.95 -0.31 5.75
CA THR A 45 -2.80 0.53 6.60
C THR A 45 -4.13 -0.14 6.91
N LEU A 46 -4.77 -0.79 5.93
CA LEU A 46 -6.02 -1.52 6.15
C LEU A 46 -5.80 -2.88 6.84
N GLU A 47 -4.55 -3.36 6.91
CA GLU A 47 -4.23 -4.72 7.36
C GLU A 47 -5.03 -5.74 6.53
N ALA A 48 -4.92 -5.64 5.21
CA ALA A 48 -5.63 -6.46 4.25
C ALA A 48 -4.80 -6.68 2.98
N ASN A 49 -5.07 -7.77 2.27
CA ASN A 49 -4.61 -7.92 0.90
C ASN A 49 -5.62 -7.28 -0.06
N LEU A 50 -5.12 -6.64 -1.11
CA LEU A 50 -5.95 -6.25 -2.24
C LEU A 50 -5.68 -7.19 -3.42
N LYS A 51 -6.71 -7.45 -4.22
CA LYS A 51 -6.57 -8.25 -5.45
C LYS A 51 -7.29 -7.53 -6.58
N GLU A 52 -6.69 -7.51 -7.76
CA GLU A 52 -7.39 -7.02 -8.94
C GLU A 52 -8.50 -7.98 -9.32
N VAL A 53 -9.68 -7.43 -9.62
CA VAL A 53 -10.79 -8.19 -10.17
C VAL A 53 -11.15 -7.59 -11.53
N ALA A 54 -10.99 -8.41 -12.58
CA ALA A 54 -11.44 -8.07 -13.91
C ALA A 54 -12.98 -8.17 -14.01
N SER A 55 -13.62 -7.33 -14.83
CA SER A 55 -15.06 -7.47 -15.07
C SER A 55 -15.35 -8.72 -15.90
N GLY A 56 -15.81 -9.80 -15.26
CA GLY A 56 -16.59 -10.85 -15.93
C GLY A 56 -18.00 -10.34 -16.27
N ALA A 57 -18.84 -11.19 -16.88
CA ALA A 57 -20.24 -10.86 -17.17
C ALA A 57 -21.01 -10.54 -15.87
N GLY A 58 -21.12 -9.25 -15.53
CA GLY A 58 -21.73 -8.72 -14.31
C GLY A 58 -20.76 -8.24 -13.22
N GLY A 59 -19.44 -8.42 -13.40
CA GLY A 59 -18.42 -7.96 -12.45
C GLY A 59 -18.06 -6.49 -12.63
N HIS A 60 -17.73 -5.80 -11.53
CA HIS A 60 -17.22 -4.44 -11.58
C HIS A 60 -15.69 -4.46 -11.46
N PRO A 61 -14.94 -3.87 -12.40
CA PRO A 61 -13.50 -3.85 -12.32
C PRO A 61 -13.05 -2.98 -11.14
N GLY A 62 -11.98 -3.39 -10.45
CA GLY A 62 -11.47 -2.68 -9.28
C GLY A 62 -10.56 -3.54 -8.42
N LEU A 63 -10.34 -3.10 -7.18
CA LEU A 63 -9.51 -3.79 -6.19
C LEU A 63 -10.40 -4.40 -5.12
N VAL A 64 -10.49 -5.74 -5.06
CA VAL A 64 -11.24 -6.44 -4.02
C VAL A 64 -10.41 -6.54 -2.74
N VAL A 65 -11.03 -6.21 -1.61
CA VAL A 65 -10.49 -6.42 -0.27
C VAL A 65 -10.56 -7.89 0.07
N ALA A 66 -9.40 -8.50 0.30
CA ALA A 66 -9.22 -9.89 0.64
C ALA A 66 -8.35 -10.05 1.87
N ASP A 67 -8.48 -11.18 2.56
CA ASP A 67 -7.62 -11.54 3.69
C ASP A 67 -7.55 -10.44 4.78
N LEU A 68 -8.64 -9.70 4.97
CA LEU A 68 -8.74 -8.62 5.96
C LEU A 68 -8.54 -9.17 7.38
N VAL A 69 -7.63 -8.57 8.13
CA VAL A 69 -7.32 -8.95 9.52
C VAL A 69 -8.50 -8.64 10.43
N ARG A 70 -9.01 -9.68 11.10
CA ARG A 70 -10.08 -9.57 12.10
C ARG A 70 -9.62 -8.74 13.31
N GLY A 71 -10.43 -7.78 13.73
CA GLY A 71 -10.13 -6.80 14.78
C GLY A 71 -9.13 -5.71 14.35
N GLY A 72 -8.65 -5.80 13.11
CA GLY A 72 -7.62 -4.94 12.55
C GLY A 72 -8.13 -3.56 12.15
N ARG A 73 -7.23 -2.75 11.58
CA ARG A 73 -7.50 -1.37 11.18
C ARG A 73 -8.60 -1.26 10.12
N GLY A 74 -8.55 -2.07 9.07
CA GLY A 74 -9.57 -2.06 8.01
C GLY A 74 -10.96 -2.47 8.51
N GLU A 75 -11.07 -3.48 9.37
CA GLU A 75 -12.37 -3.89 9.94
C GLU A 75 -12.94 -2.79 10.85
N LYS A 76 -12.11 -2.13 11.66
CA LYS A 76 -12.51 -0.95 12.46
C LYS A 76 -12.95 0.22 11.58
N ALA A 77 -12.34 0.38 10.41
CA ALA A 77 -12.76 1.32 9.36
C ALA A 77 -13.96 0.80 8.51
N ARG A 78 -14.60 -0.28 8.96
CA ARG A 78 -15.82 -0.89 8.38
C ARG A 78 -15.63 -1.53 7.01
N TYR A 79 -14.39 -1.87 6.64
CA TYR A 79 -14.12 -2.75 5.50
C TYR A 79 -14.50 -4.19 5.82
N LYS A 80 -14.84 -4.93 4.77
CA LYS A 80 -15.14 -6.35 4.81
C LYS A 80 -14.44 -7.06 3.66
N ASN A 81 -14.14 -8.34 3.85
CA ASN A 81 -13.74 -9.19 2.74
C ASN A 81 -14.85 -9.17 1.67
N GLY A 82 -14.46 -8.99 0.40
CA GLY A 82 -15.37 -8.86 -0.73
C GLY A 82 -15.77 -7.43 -1.08
N ASP A 83 -15.47 -6.43 -0.23
CA ASP A 83 -15.62 -5.02 -0.61
C ASP A 83 -14.74 -4.73 -1.85
N ILE A 84 -15.28 -4.01 -2.85
CA ILE A 84 -14.51 -3.65 -4.05
C ILE A 84 -14.29 -2.13 -4.07
N ILE A 85 -13.03 -1.71 -4.05
CA ILE A 85 -12.64 -0.32 -4.29
C ILE A 85 -12.69 -0.09 -5.80
N VAL A 86 -13.53 0.85 -6.23
CA VAL A 86 -13.81 1.12 -7.65
C VAL A 86 -13.47 2.54 -8.07
N GLY A 87 -13.13 3.40 -7.10
CA GLY A 87 -12.68 4.75 -7.39
C GLY A 87 -11.92 5.39 -6.24
N VAL A 88 -11.13 6.40 -6.60
CA VAL A 88 -10.36 7.26 -5.70
C VAL A 88 -10.58 8.70 -6.14
N ASP A 89 -11.02 9.57 -5.23
CA ASP A 89 -11.27 10.99 -5.49
C ASP A 89 -12.11 11.23 -6.75
N LYS A 90 -13.18 10.43 -6.90
CA LYS A 90 -14.12 10.41 -8.04
C LYS A 90 -13.52 9.93 -9.37
N LYS A 91 -12.26 9.50 -9.40
CA LYS A 91 -11.63 8.85 -10.56
C LYS A 91 -11.84 7.34 -10.44
N SER A 92 -12.33 6.70 -11.50
CA SER A 92 -12.52 5.24 -11.52
C SER A 92 -11.18 4.52 -11.60
N ILE A 93 -11.02 3.47 -10.81
CA ILE A 93 -9.86 2.57 -10.84
C ILE A 93 -10.28 1.19 -11.31
N LYS A 94 -9.34 0.46 -11.93
CA LYS A 94 -9.56 -0.91 -12.44
C LYS A 94 -8.44 -1.88 -12.08
N SER A 95 -7.26 -1.34 -11.79
CA SER A 95 -6.02 -2.05 -11.48
C SER A 95 -5.21 -1.27 -10.45
N PHE A 96 -4.18 -1.91 -9.89
CA PHE A 96 -3.20 -1.26 -9.02
C PHE A 96 -2.49 -0.13 -9.75
N GLU A 97 -2.14 -0.31 -11.02
CA GLU A 97 -1.54 0.73 -11.86
C GLU A 97 -2.42 1.99 -11.90
N THR A 98 -3.72 1.85 -12.20
CA THR A 98 -4.63 3.00 -12.23
C THR A 98 -4.83 3.65 -10.85
N PHE A 99 -4.73 2.87 -9.77
CA PHE A 99 -4.82 3.37 -8.41
C PHE A 99 -3.59 4.22 -8.06
N ASP A 100 -2.40 3.69 -8.32
CA ASP A 100 -1.13 4.36 -8.07
C ASP A 100 -0.99 5.62 -8.91
N ASP A 101 -1.34 5.57 -10.20
CA ASP A 101 -1.30 6.72 -11.10
C ASP A 101 -2.21 7.87 -10.63
N VAL A 102 -3.42 7.53 -10.18
CA VAL A 102 -4.36 8.53 -9.65
C VAL A 102 -3.76 9.23 -8.44
N ILE A 103 -3.16 8.50 -7.51
CA ILE A 103 -2.61 9.06 -6.27
C ILE A 103 -1.33 9.86 -6.57
N ARG A 104 -0.40 9.29 -7.34
CA ARG A 104 0.87 9.94 -7.71
C ARG A 104 0.64 11.23 -8.51
N SER A 105 -0.37 11.27 -9.37
CA SER A 105 -0.73 12.49 -10.11
C SER A 105 -1.44 13.53 -9.25
N SER A 106 -2.24 13.11 -8.26
CA SER A 106 -2.95 14.02 -7.34
C SER A 106 -2.03 14.62 -6.26
N TYR A 107 -1.01 13.88 -5.83
CA TYR A 107 -0.09 14.26 -4.73
C TYR A 107 1.37 14.31 -5.20
N ARG A 108 1.62 15.06 -6.29
CA ARG A 108 2.96 15.15 -6.89
C ARG A 108 4.01 15.67 -5.92
N GLU A 109 3.63 16.52 -4.99
CA GLU A 109 4.49 17.04 -3.93
C GLU A 109 5.04 15.95 -3.01
N ILE A 110 4.31 14.83 -2.87
CA ILE A 110 4.70 13.69 -2.04
C ILE A 110 5.54 12.71 -2.87
N PHE A 111 5.08 12.41 -4.09
CA PHE A 111 5.63 11.33 -4.92
C PHE A 111 6.68 11.76 -5.96
N SER A 112 6.97 13.06 -6.09
CA SER A 112 7.98 13.57 -7.02
C SER A 112 9.40 13.41 -6.48
N ASN A 113 10.35 13.15 -7.39
CA ASN A 113 11.78 13.19 -7.11
C ASN A 113 12.36 14.61 -7.20
N ASP A 114 11.52 15.63 -7.37
CA ASP A 114 11.96 17.02 -7.40
C ASP A 114 12.53 17.43 -6.02
N VAL A 115 13.79 17.83 -6.03
CA VAL A 115 14.59 18.19 -4.85
C VAL A 115 14.20 19.58 -4.32
N SER A 116 13.46 20.38 -5.11
CA SER A 116 13.01 21.72 -4.72
C SER A 116 11.77 21.76 -3.83
N ILE A 117 11.08 20.62 -3.64
CA ILE A 117 9.90 20.54 -2.78
C ILE A 117 10.33 20.53 -1.31
N ASP A 118 9.83 21.46 -0.49
CA ASP A 118 10.03 21.45 0.97
C ASP A 118 9.17 20.33 1.60
N ARG A 119 9.79 19.17 1.78
CA ARG A 119 9.13 17.94 2.25
C ARG A 119 8.84 17.93 3.76
N ARG A 120 9.13 19.02 4.49
CA ARG A 120 8.91 19.09 5.94
C ARG A 120 7.43 19.11 6.35
N PHE A 121 6.50 19.37 5.42
CA PHE A 121 5.08 19.57 5.73
C PHE A 121 4.11 18.67 4.95
N GLY A 122 4.60 17.75 4.10
CA GLY A 122 3.78 17.00 3.14
C GLY A 122 3.91 15.49 3.22
N SER A 123 3.72 14.89 4.40
CA SER A 123 3.82 13.44 4.60
C SER A 123 2.48 12.74 4.77
N SER A 124 1.35 13.43 4.63
CA SER A 124 0.04 12.78 4.71
C SER A 124 -0.85 13.21 3.57
N TYR A 125 -1.71 12.30 3.13
CA TYR A 125 -2.75 12.57 2.16
C TYR A 125 -4.04 11.84 2.54
N VAL A 126 -5.17 12.43 2.18
CA VAL A 126 -6.51 11.89 2.45
C VAL A 126 -7.18 11.57 1.12
N LEU A 127 -7.52 10.30 0.91
CA LEU A 127 -8.26 9.82 -0.25
C LEU A 127 -9.74 9.64 0.07
N LYS A 128 -10.61 9.96 -0.88
CA LYS A 128 -12.01 9.53 -0.88
C LYS A 128 -12.15 8.27 -1.71
N LEU A 129 -12.22 7.12 -1.03
CA LEU A 129 -12.38 5.82 -1.66
C LEU A 129 -13.86 5.57 -1.94
N GLU A 130 -14.16 5.22 -3.18
CA GLU A 130 -15.48 4.74 -3.57
C GLU A 130 -15.48 3.22 -3.50
N VAL A 131 -16.21 2.68 -2.52
CA VAL A 131 -16.25 1.26 -2.20
C VAL A 131 -17.63 0.72 -2.54
N ARG A 132 -17.69 -0.41 -3.24
CA ARG A 132 -18.92 -1.17 -3.46
C ARG A 132 -18.92 -2.39 -2.54
N PRO A 133 -19.74 -2.39 -1.47
CA PRO A 133 -19.94 -3.59 -0.67
C PRO A 133 -20.77 -4.62 -1.44
N GLU A 134 -20.61 -5.89 -1.09
CA GLU A 134 -21.38 -6.97 -1.71
C GLU A 134 -22.90 -6.75 -1.53
N GLY A 135 -23.63 -6.79 -2.65
CA GLY A 135 -25.08 -6.62 -2.68
C GLY A 135 -25.61 -5.24 -2.30
N GLN A 136 -24.75 -4.20 -2.23
CA GLN A 136 -25.11 -2.86 -1.77
C GLN A 136 -24.67 -1.78 -2.76
N ASP A 137 -25.27 -0.60 -2.60
CA ASP A 137 -24.86 0.60 -3.31
C ASP A 137 -23.46 1.08 -2.90
N LYS A 138 -22.83 1.82 -3.80
CA LYS A 138 -21.51 2.41 -3.60
C LYS A 138 -21.54 3.38 -2.41
N VAL A 139 -20.58 3.23 -1.51
CA VAL A 139 -20.35 4.13 -0.38
C VAL A 139 -19.01 4.84 -0.53
N THR A 140 -18.89 6.04 0.01
CA THR A 140 -17.61 6.77 0.08
C THR A 140 -17.00 6.59 1.46
N ARG A 141 -15.71 6.25 1.51
CA ARG A 141 -14.92 6.14 2.74
C ARG A 141 -13.70 7.03 2.66
N GLU A 142 -13.37 7.73 3.75
CA GLU A 142 -12.12 8.46 3.84
C GLU A 142 -11.00 7.50 4.25
N TYR A 143 -9.89 7.58 3.53
CA TYR A 143 -8.65 6.89 3.83
C TYR A 143 -7.57 7.93 4.07
N VAL A 144 -6.93 7.88 5.23
CA VAL A 144 -5.85 8.80 5.58
C VAL A 144 -4.56 8.00 5.58
N ASN A 145 -3.63 8.33 4.68
CA ASN A 145 -2.25 7.91 4.84
C ASN A 145 -1.59 8.87 5.83
N MET A 146 -1.19 8.34 6.98
CA MET A 146 -0.51 9.11 8.03
C MET A 146 1.02 8.99 8.00
N PHE A 147 1.61 8.01 7.29
CA PHE A 147 3.05 7.70 7.45
C PHE A 147 3.73 7.00 6.26
N PRO A 148 4.04 7.71 5.17
CA PRO A 148 4.96 7.20 4.16
C PRO A 148 6.45 7.34 4.56
N ASP A 149 6.80 7.93 5.72
CA ASP A 149 8.10 8.63 5.78
C ASP A 149 9.02 8.35 6.96
N PHE A 150 8.49 8.10 8.16
CA PHE A 150 9.35 7.88 9.32
C PHE A 150 9.35 6.40 9.66
N LEU A 151 10.36 5.71 9.15
CA LEU A 151 10.73 4.48 9.82
C LEU A 151 11.00 4.83 11.29
N ALA A 152 10.37 4.11 12.21
CA ALA A 152 10.73 4.21 13.62
C ALA A 152 12.26 4.12 13.74
N PRO A 153 12.89 4.97 14.58
CA PRO A 153 14.33 4.91 14.78
C PRO A 153 14.72 3.47 15.08
N PRO A 154 15.84 2.98 14.53
CA PRO A 154 16.31 1.64 14.85
C PRO A 154 16.40 1.51 16.38
N VAL A 155 15.75 0.48 16.92
CA VAL A 155 15.95 0.08 18.30
C VAL A 155 17.36 -0.49 18.36
N TYR A 156 18.32 0.32 18.85
CA TYR A 156 19.69 -0.11 19.11
C TYR A 156 19.77 -0.84 20.45
#